data_AF-A0A7Y5D315-F1
#
_entry.id   AF-A0A7Y5D315-F1
#
_cell.length_a   1.000
_cell.length_b   1.000
_cell.length_c   1.000
_cell.angle_alpha   90.00
_cell.angle_beta   90.00
_cell.angle_gamma   90.00
#
_symmetry.space_group_name_H-M   'P 1'
#
loop_
_entity.id
_entity.type
_entity.pdbx_description
1 polymer ?
#
loop_
_entity_poly.entity_id
_entity_poly.type
_entity_poly.pdbx_seq_one_letter_code
_entity_poly.pdbx_strand_id
1 'polypeptide(L)'
;MDFLDNYLQEWNKNMATLLRFIEIAEEYGMPVKLLRRVNKNYTIQFMLGTGTDATETFFNNLYLYADTVHGLQHSSKVRASEVSVQTLYHEATHAFIDIVDADETSMFKNAVSEYKNSKLKNGKTVDDPERVAHEAAAGYVGHRASTLWMVGVKITLLTSLLDSIATKQLTKVKGEQLIEIVGSIPDFYNREMQKRVFGYQMVGSAQVGVANQPIPQQLQAYCDGIILENKIKNSFNLMKMFGFSYEPLQRHLDCGV
;
A
#
# COMPACT_ATOMS: atom_id res chain seq x y z
N MET A 1 -8.23 -16.80 -34.37
CA MET A 1 -8.53 -16.24 -33.04
C MET A 1 -7.74 -14.95 -32.98
N ASP A 2 -8.45 -13.83 -33.02
CA ASP A 2 -7.91 -12.55 -33.46
C ASP A 2 -7.16 -11.85 -32.32
N PHE A 3 -6.18 -11.00 -32.63
CA PHE A 3 -5.38 -10.28 -31.62
C PHE A 3 -6.27 -9.53 -30.61
N LEU A 4 -7.39 -8.98 -31.08
CA LEU A 4 -8.37 -8.27 -30.28
C LEU A 4 -9.06 -9.17 -29.25
N ASP A 5 -9.37 -10.42 -29.61
CA ASP A 5 -10.04 -11.37 -28.69
C ASP A 5 -9.12 -11.71 -27.52
N ASN A 6 -7.83 -11.96 -27.80
CA ASN A 6 -6.85 -12.26 -26.76
C ASN A 6 -6.62 -11.05 -25.84
N TYR A 7 -6.55 -9.85 -26.41
CA TYR A 7 -6.41 -8.61 -25.64
C TYR A 7 -7.61 -8.39 -24.71
N LEU A 8 -8.84 -8.53 -25.22
CA LEU A 8 -10.06 -8.38 -24.42
C LEU A 8 -10.18 -9.44 -23.32
N GLN A 9 -9.78 -10.68 -23.60
CA GLN A 9 -9.77 -11.74 -22.59
C GLN A 9 -8.78 -11.44 -21.45
N GLU A 10 -7.55 -11.03 -21.77
CA GLU A 10 -6.55 -10.71 -20.75
C GLU A 10 -6.95 -9.46 -19.96
N TRP A 11 -7.51 -8.45 -20.62
CA TRP A 11 -8.04 -7.26 -19.96
C TRP A 11 -9.15 -7.61 -18.96
N ASN A 12 -10.13 -8.42 -19.37
CA ASN A 12 -11.23 -8.85 -18.49
C ASN A 12 -10.73 -9.63 -17.27
N LYS A 13 -9.75 -10.52 -17.46
CA LYS A 13 -9.12 -11.28 -16.39
C LYS A 13 -8.36 -10.39 -15.40
N ASN A 14 -7.62 -9.39 -15.90
CA ASN A 14 -6.87 -8.45 -15.06
C ASN A 14 -7.80 -7.50 -14.32
N MET A 15 -8.89 -7.06 -14.94
CA MET A 15 -9.93 -6.31 -14.25
C MET A 15 -10.59 -7.13 -13.15
N ALA A 16 -10.96 -8.39 -13.43
CA ALA A 16 -11.49 -9.30 -12.42
C ALA A 16 -10.52 -9.52 -11.26
N THR A 17 -9.22 -9.60 -11.53
CA THR A 17 -8.17 -9.67 -10.51
C THR A 17 -8.20 -8.46 -9.59
N LEU A 18 -8.20 -7.25 -10.16
CA LEU A 18 -8.21 -6.02 -9.38
C LEU A 18 -9.48 -5.92 -8.51
N LEU A 19 -10.65 -6.19 -9.08
CA LEU A 19 -11.91 -6.16 -8.34
C LEU A 19 -11.91 -7.19 -7.20
N ARG A 20 -11.40 -8.40 -7.46
CA ARG A 20 -11.25 -9.43 -6.44
C ARG A 20 -10.28 -9.01 -5.32
N PHE A 21 -9.17 -8.38 -5.67
CA PHE A 21 -8.25 -7.81 -4.69
C PHE A 21 -8.94 -6.76 -3.82
N ILE A 22 -9.73 -5.86 -4.41
CA ILE A 22 -10.49 -4.83 -3.67
C ILE A 22 -11.45 -5.46 -2.66
N GLU A 23 -12.17 -6.51 -3.03
CA GLU A 23 -13.06 -7.24 -2.12
C GLU A 23 -12.28 -7.84 -0.94
N ILE A 24 -11.18 -8.54 -1.22
CA ILE A 24 -10.34 -9.14 -0.19
C ILE A 24 -9.76 -8.06 0.71
N ALA A 25 -9.21 -6.99 0.14
CA ALA A 25 -8.68 -5.86 0.90
C ALA A 25 -9.72 -5.28 1.87
N GLU A 26 -10.99 -5.16 1.46
CA GLU A 26 -12.07 -4.72 2.34
C GLU A 26 -12.33 -5.69 3.51
N GLU A 27 -12.34 -7.00 3.26
CA GLU A 27 -12.45 -8.03 4.30
C GLU A 27 -11.32 -7.94 5.33
N TYR A 28 -10.12 -7.57 4.88
CA TYR A 28 -8.95 -7.28 5.73
C TYR A 28 -8.94 -5.84 6.27
N GLY A 29 -10.07 -5.12 6.25
CA GLY A 29 -10.18 -3.79 6.86
C GLY A 29 -9.34 -2.70 6.18
N MET A 30 -8.87 -2.93 4.95
CA MET A 30 -8.12 -1.93 4.18
C MET A 30 -9.03 -0.78 3.71
N PRO A 31 -8.46 0.40 3.41
CA PRO A 31 -9.21 1.48 2.77
C PRO A 31 -9.39 1.19 1.27
N VAL A 32 -10.64 1.05 0.84
CA VAL A 32 -10.99 0.62 -0.53
C VAL A 32 -11.79 1.66 -1.30
N LYS A 33 -12.28 2.71 -0.63
CA LYS A 33 -13.05 3.76 -1.30
C LYS A 33 -12.25 4.46 -2.38
N LEU A 34 -10.95 4.70 -2.14
CA LEU A 34 -10.07 5.30 -3.13
C LEU A 34 -9.97 4.43 -4.40
N LEU A 35 -9.77 3.11 -4.24
CA LEU A 35 -9.62 2.16 -5.36
C LEU A 35 -10.92 2.05 -6.15
N ARG A 36 -12.06 1.96 -5.45
CA ARG A 36 -13.38 1.96 -6.09
C ARG A 36 -13.67 3.25 -6.83
N ARG A 37 -13.25 4.39 -6.28
CA ARG A 37 -13.42 5.69 -6.92
C ARG A 37 -12.56 5.79 -8.18
N VAL A 38 -11.28 5.42 -8.09
CA VAL A 38 -10.38 5.40 -9.24
C VAL A 38 -10.91 4.46 -10.32
N ASN A 39 -11.27 3.21 -9.99
CA ASN A 39 -11.85 2.26 -10.95
C ASN A 39 -13.13 2.77 -11.64
N LYS A 40 -13.88 3.67 -11.00
CA LYS A 40 -15.09 4.28 -11.58
C LYS A 40 -14.79 5.45 -12.52
N ASN A 41 -13.73 6.21 -12.29
CA ASN A 41 -13.50 7.50 -12.96
C ASN A 41 -12.26 7.50 -13.87
N TYR A 42 -11.36 6.53 -13.72
CA TYR A 42 -10.17 6.35 -14.52
C TYR A 42 -10.28 5.09 -15.39
N THR A 43 -9.71 5.17 -16.59
CA THR A 43 -9.49 4.00 -17.42
C THR A 43 -8.25 3.26 -16.92
N ILE A 44 -8.43 2.02 -16.46
CA ILE A 44 -7.31 1.19 -16.03
C ILE A 44 -6.78 0.43 -17.25
N GLN A 45 -5.53 0.72 -17.61
CA GLN A 45 -4.84 0.07 -18.72
C GLN A 45 -3.84 -0.94 -18.17
N PHE A 46 -3.99 -2.20 -18.56
CA PHE A 46 -3.10 -3.28 -18.17
C PHE A 46 -2.00 -3.44 -19.22
N MET A 47 -0.80 -3.02 -18.87
CA MET A 47 0.36 -2.99 -19.77
C MET A 47 1.06 -4.34 -19.79
N LEU A 48 1.37 -4.82 -21.00
CA LEU A 48 2.17 -6.03 -21.19
C LEU A 48 3.66 -5.75 -20.96
N GLY A 49 4.39 -6.74 -20.46
CA GLY A 49 5.84 -6.66 -20.24
C GLY A 49 6.24 -6.02 -18.91
N THR A 50 7.48 -5.53 -18.86
CA THR A 50 8.06 -4.87 -17.67
C THR A 50 8.10 -3.36 -17.88
N GLY A 51 7.88 -2.60 -16.81
CA GLY A 51 7.86 -1.14 -16.85
C GLY A 51 7.55 -0.53 -15.49
N THR A 52 7.26 0.76 -15.49
CA THR A 52 6.88 1.50 -14.27
C THR A 52 5.42 1.85 -14.37
N ASP A 53 4.63 1.38 -13.41
CA ASP A 53 3.24 1.79 -13.24
C ASP A 53 3.17 3.32 -13.16
N ALA A 54 2.10 3.89 -13.72
CA ALA A 54 2.00 5.34 -13.85
C ALA A 54 0.55 5.79 -13.89
N THR A 55 0.33 7.01 -13.41
CA THR A 55 -0.92 7.71 -13.53
C THR A 55 -0.77 8.86 -14.52
N GLU A 56 -1.66 8.93 -15.50
CA GLU A 56 -1.74 10.01 -16.48
C GLU A 56 -3.07 10.73 -16.32
N THR A 57 -3.00 11.94 -15.79
CA THR A 57 -4.19 12.75 -15.45
C THR A 57 -4.91 13.26 -16.70
N PHE A 58 -4.20 13.64 -17.75
CA PHE A 58 -4.81 14.24 -18.95
C PHE A 58 -5.86 13.34 -19.63
N PHE A 59 -5.58 12.04 -19.74
CA PHE A 59 -6.50 11.06 -20.31
C PHE A 59 -7.24 10.24 -19.24
N ASN A 60 -7.06 10.56 -17.96
CA ASN A 60 -7.55 9.79 -16.82
C ASN A 60 -7.19 8.30 -16.94
N ASN A 61 -5.93 8.01 -17.25
CA ASN A 61 -5.41 6.65 -17.37
C ASN A 61 -4.61 6.27 -16.13
N LEU A 62 -4.84 5.05 -15.64
CA LEU A 62 -3.96 4.40 -14.67
C LEU A 62 -3.36 3.16 -15.33
N TYR A 63 -2.05 3.19 -15.54
CA TYR A 63 -1.29 2.14 -16.18
C TYR A 63 -0.76 1.18 -15.12
N LEU A 64 -1.24 -0.07 -15.17
CA LEU A 64 -0.73 -1.17 -14.35
C LEU A 64 0.04 -2.17 -15.19
N TYR A 65 1.32 -2.36 -14.92
CA TYR A 65 2.15 -3.35 -15.59
C TYR A 65 1.88 -4.77 -15.08
N ALA A 66 2.17 -5.74 -15.95
CA ALA A 66 1.91 -7.16 -15.70
C ALA A 66 2.46 -7.64 -14.36
N ASP A 67 3.65 -7.19 -13.94
CA ASP A 67 4.24 -7.59 -12.65
C ASP A 67 3.41 -7.11 -11.46
N THR A 68 2.91 -5.88 -11.50
CA THR A 68 2.02 -5.35 -10.47
C THR A 68 0.72 -6.16 -10.44
N VAL A 69 0.09 -6.38 -11.59
CA VAL A 69 -1.15 -7.16 -11.69
C VAL A 69 -0.96 -8.61 -11.24
N HIS A 70 0.09 -9.29 -11.69
CA HIS A 70 0.43 -10.65 -11.28
C HIS A 70 0.69 -10.72 -9.78
N GLY A 71 1.37 -9.73 -9.20
CA GLY A 71 1.53 -9.66 -7.77
C GLY A 71 0.24 -9.34 -7.00
N LEU A 72 -0.83 -8.87 -7.65
CA LEU A 72 -2.18 -8.80 -7.05
C LEU A 72 -2.97 -10.12 -7.20
N GLN A 73 -2.61 -10.97 -8.17
CA GLN A 73 -3.26 -12.27 -8.40
C GLN A 73 -2.90 -13.26 -7.29
N HIS A 74 -3.90 -13.89 -6.67
CA HIS A 74 -3.72 -15.21 -6.04
C HIS A 74 -5.02 -15.98 -5.78
N SER A 75 -4.91 -17.31 -5.85
CA SER A 75 -5.98 -18.32 -5.73
C SER A 75 -6.27 -18.80 -4.30
N SER A 76 -5.47 -18.39 -3.32
CA SER A 76 -5.68 -18.71 -1.90
C SER A 76 -5.67 -17.42 -1.07
N LYS A 77 -6.36 -17.41 0.07
CA LYS A 77 -6.86 -16.24 0.81
C LYS A 77 -5.82 -15.18 1.26
N VAL A 78 -4.53 -15.34 0.95
CA VAL A 78 -3.46 -14.37 1.21
C VAL A 78 -2.34 -14.57 0.19
N ARG A 79 -1.83 -13.47 -0.40
CA ARG A 79 -0.43 -13.23 -0.85
C ARG A 79 -0.30 -12.22 -2.00
N ALA A 80 -1.16 -11.19 -2.09
CA ALA A 80 -0.77 -10.07 -2.94
C ALA A 80 0.61 -9.53 -2.47
N SER A 81 1.51 -9.24 -3.40
CA SER A 81 2.87 -8.83 -3.07
C SER A 81 2.86 -7.44 -2.41
N GLU A 82 3.74 -7.22 -1.43
CA GLU A 82 3.89 -5.92 -0.76
C GLU A 82 4.08 -4.79 -1.76
N VAL A 83 4.95 -5.03 -2.75
CA VAL A 83 5.29 -4.08 -3.80
C VAL A 83 4.07 -3.75 -4.64
N SER A 84 3.32 -4.76 -5.10
CA SER A 84 2.12 -4.54 -5.92
C SER A 84 1.03 -3.78 -5.15
N VAL A 85 0.84 -4.07 -3.86
CA VAL A 85 -0.10 -3.33 -3.01
C VAL A 85 0.37 -1.89 -2.81
N GLN A 86 1.65 -1.69 -2.53
CA GLN A 86 2.23 -0.35 -2.39
C GLN A 86 2.01 0.45 -3.68
N THR A 87 2.36 -0.12 -4.84
CA THR A 87 2.25 0.52 -6.14
C THR A 87 0.80 0.84 -6.49
N LEU A 88 -0.12 -0.11 -6.31
CA LEU A 88 -1.54 0.13 -6.60
C LEU A 88 -2.08 1.31 -5.77
N TYR A 89 -1.79 1.37 -4.47
CA TYR A 89 -2.25 2.46 -3.61
C TYR A 89 -1.50 3.77 -3.90
N HIS A 90 -0.24 3.72 -4.33
CA HIS A 90 0.53 4.88 -4.76
C HIS A 90 -0.10 5.51 -6.01
N GLU A 91 -0.25 4.75 -7.09
CA GLU A 91 -0.82 5.25 -8.34
C GLU A 91 -2.29 5.66 -8.17
N ALA A 92 -3.07 4.87 -7.44
CA ALA A 92 -4.45 5.24 -7.16
C ALA A 92 -4.56 6.51 -6.30
N THR A 93 -3.53 6.89 -5.54
CA THR A 93 -3.51 8.18 -4.83
C THR A 93 -3.34 9.35 -5.78
N HIS A 94 -2.45 9.24 -6.77
CA HIS A 94 -2.29 10.25 -7.82
C HIS A 94 -3.61 10.46 -8.56
N ALA A 95 -4.24 9.37 -9.01
CA ALA A 95 -5.52 9.44 -9.71
C ALA A 95 -6.64 10.01 -8.82
N PHE A 96 -6.64 9.66 -7.53
CA PHE A 96 -7.65 10.18 -6.60
C PHE A 96 -7.50 11.68 -6.32
N ILE A 97 -6.27 12.17 -6.18
CA ILE A 97 -5.99 13.61 -6.00
C ILE A 97 -6.55 14.41 -7.18
N ASP A 98 -6.34 13.92 -8.39
CA ASP A 98 -6.86 14.52 -9.62
C ASP A 98 -8.40 14.46 -9.67
N ILE A 99 -9.03 13.32 -9.40
CA ILE A 99 -10.51 13.16 -9.41
C ILE A 99 -11.23 14.17 -8.50
N VAL A 100 -10.59 14.60 -7.41
CA VAL A 100 -11.20 15.48 -6.40
C VAL A 100 -10.60 16.88 -6.37
N ASP A 101 -9.75 17.22 -7.34
CA ASP A 101 -9.03 18.49 -7.44
C ASP A 101 -8.35 18.87 -6.10
N ALA A 102 -7.70 17.89 -5.46
CA ALA A 102 -7.15 18.08 -4.11
C ALA A 102 -5.98 19.07 -4.10
N ASP A 103 -5.25 19.16 -5.20
CA ASP A 103 -4.16 20.10 -5.47
C ASP A 103 -4.60 21.58 -5.43
N GLU A 104 -5.87 21.85 -5.74
CA GLU A 104 -6.43 23.20 -5.65
C GLU A 104 -6.75 23.65 -4.23
N THR A 105 -6.72 22.73 -3.27
CA THR A 105 -7.05 23.03 -1.87
C THR A 105 -5.91 23.77 -1.14
N SER A 106 -6.26 24.48 -0.07
CA SER A 106 -5.29 25.16 0.79
C SER A 106 -4.30 24.18 1.44
N MET A 107 -4.75 22.97 1.76
CA MET A 107 -3.93 21.91 2.34
C MET A 107 -2.76 21.52 1.42
N PHE A 108 -3.03 21.39 0.12
CA PHE A 108 -2.00 21.04 -0.84
C PHE A 108 -1.05 22.22 -1.13
N LYS A 109 -1.61 23.42 -1.32
CA LYS A 109 -0.83 24.67 -1.47
C LYS A 109 0.12 24.91 -0.28
N ASN A 110 -0.32 24.59 0.94
CA ASN A 110 0.55 24.63 2.13
C ASN A 110 1.67 23.59 2.07
N ALA A 111 1.36 22.35 1.67
CA ALA A 111 2.38 21.31 1.53
C ALA A 111 3.45 21.68 0.49
N VAL A 112 3.06 22.24 -0.65
CA VAL A 112 3.98 22.76 -1.68
C VAL A 112 4.89 23.86 -1.10
N SER A 113 4.33 24.78 -0.32
CA SER A 113 5.10 25.83 0.35
C SER A 113 6.17 25.27 1.31
N GLU A 114 5.80 24.26 2.11
CA GLU A 114 6.74 23.60 3.03
C GLU A 114 7.86 22.84 2.29
N TYR A 115 7.54 22.19 1.15
CA TYR A 115 8.54 21.46 0.38
C TYR A 115 9.51 22.35 -0.40
N LYS A 116 9.12 23.58 -0.75
CA LYS A 116 9.90 24.50 -1.60
C LYS A 116 11.37 24.70 -1.17
N ASN A 117 11.65 24.67 0.14
CA ASN A 117 13.00 24.87 0.67
C ASN A 117 13.63 23.59 1.22
N SER A 118 13.00 22.44 1.01
CA SER A 118 13.47 21.14 1.50
C SER A 118 14.70 20.67 0.75
N LYS A 119 15.47 19.76 1.37
CA LYS A 119 16.64 19.14 0.78
C LYS A 119 16.33 17.74 0.30
N LEU A 120 16.86 17.42 -0.87
CA LEU A 120 16.92 16.07 -1.41
C LEU A 120 18.07 15.29 -0.79
N LYS A 121 18.03 13.97 -0.88
CA LYS A 121 19.08 13.07 -0.37
C LYS A 121 20.46 13.29 -1.00
N ASN A 122 20.53 13.91 -2.17
CA ASN A 122 21.79 14.30 -2.82
C ASN A 122 22.27 15.73 -2.45
N GLY A 123 21.63 16.38 -1.46
CA GLY A 123 21.99 17.71 -0.97
C GLY A 123 21.42 18.88 -1.78
N LYS A 124 20.84 18.64 -2.96
CA LYS A 124 20.17 19.69 -3.75
C LYS A 124 18.88 20.16 -3.05
N THR A 125 18.49 21.40 -3.32
CA THR A 125 17.17 21.90 -2.92
C THR A 125 16.11 21.36 -3.87
N VAL A 126 14.90 21.18 -3.36
CA VAL A 126 13.72 20.89 -4.18
C VAL A 126 13.48 22.01 -5.20
N ASP A 127 13.26 21.68 -6.47
CA ASP A 127 12.93 22.63 -7.55
C ASP A 127 11.50 22.44 -8.09
N ASP A 128 10.91 21.26 -7.89
CA ASP A 128 9.51 20.94 -8.21
C ASP A 128 8.76 20.49 -6.93
N PRO A 129 8.38 21.44 -6.06
CA PRO A 129 7.72 21.11 -4.80
C PRO A 129 6.29 20.58 -4.96
N GLU A 130 5.66 20.85 -6.10
CA GLU A 130 4.33 20.33 -6.43
C GLU A 130 4.40 18.83 -6.64
N ARG A 131 5.29 18.38 -7.53
CA ARG A 131 5.55 16.95 -7.70
C ARG A 131 5.94 16.29 -6.37
N VAL A 132 6.83 16.91 -5.59
CA VAL A 132 7.22 16.36 -4.29
C VAL A 132 6.03 16.18 -3.35
N ALA A 133 5.06 17.11 -3.35
CA ALA A 133 3.83 16.99 -2.55
C ALA A 133 2.95 15.83 -3.03
N HIS A 134 2.74 15.67 -4.34
CA HIS A 134 2.02 14.53 -4.91
C HIS A 134 2.68 13.19 -4.54
N GLU A 135 3.99 13.07 -4.79
CA GLU A 135 4.77 11.87 -4.49
C GLU A 135 4.84 11.58 -2.98
N ALA A 136 4.79 12.61 -2.13
CA ALA A 136 4.73 12.43 -0.70
C ALA A 136 3.39 11.86 -0.25
N ALA A 137 2.27 12.35 -0.80
CA ALA A 137 0.94 11.81 -0.53
C ALA A 137 0.84 10.36 -0.99
N ALA A 138 1.21 10.08 -2.24
CA ALA A 138 1.16 8.74 -2.84
C ALA A 138 2.12 7.76 -2.14
N GLY A 139 3.35 8.19 -1.85
CA GLY A 139 4.33 7.40 -1.10
C GLY A 139 3.86 7.08 0.31
N TYR A 140 3.25 8.05 1.00
CA TYR A 140 2.68 7.85 2.34
C TYR A 140 1.52 6.85 2.33
N VAL A 141 0.53 7.04 1.45
CA VAL A 141 -0.63 6.15 1.33
C VAL A 141 -0.21 4.74 0.95
N GLY A 142 0.63 4.61 -0.08
CA GLY A 142 1.16 3.33 -0.55
C GLY A 142 1.91 2.58 0.55
N HIS A 143 2.82 3.25 1.26
CA HIS A 143 3.59 2.65 2.36
C HIS A 143 2.71 2.17 3.51
N ARG A 144 1.71 2.96 3.91
CA ARG A 144 0.81 2.57 5.01
C ARG A 144 -0.09 1.40 4.63
N ALA A 145 -0.62 1.40 3.40
CA ALA A 145 -1.43 0.31 2.88
C ALA A 145 -0.61 -0.99 2.79
N SER A 146 0.57 -0.96 2.18
CA SER A 146 1.42 -2.14 2.04
C SER A 146 1.88 -2.69 3.39
N THR A 147 2.23 -1.83 4.34
CA THR A 147 2.58 -2.24 5.70
C THR A 147 1.41 -2.95 6.39
N LEU A 148 0.20 -2.38 6.29
CA LEU A 148 -0.99 -2.99 6.89
C LEU A 148 -1.27 -4.37 6.26
N TRP A 149 -1.20 -4.45 4.94
CA TRP A 149 -1.37 -5.69 4.19
C TRP A 149 -0.37 -6.76 4.62
N MET A 150 0.91 -6.40 4.73
CA MET A 150 1.97 -7.31 5.15
C MET A 150 1.78 -7.83 6.57
N VAL A 151 1.26 -7.00 7.48
CA VAL A 151 0.91 -7.46 8.82
C VAL A 151 -0.26 -8.43 8.78
N GLY A 152 -1.31 -8.15 8.00
CA GLY A 152 -2.41 -9.09 7.79
C GLY A 152 -1.93 -10.44 7.24
N VAL A 153 -1.04 -10.41 6.24
CA VAL A 153 -0.42 -11.62 5.65
C VAL A 153 0.32 -12.44 6.72
N LYS A 154 1.13 -11.79 7.54
CA LYS A 154 1.91 -12.45 8.61
C LYS A 154 1.00 -13.03 9.69
N ILE A 155 -0.06 -12.33 10.08
CA ILE A 155 -1.04 -12.83 11.06
C ILE A 155 -1.76 -14.07 10.52
N THR A 156 -2.25 -14.04 9.27
CA THR A 156 -2.91 -15.22 8.68
C THR A 156 -1.96 -16.41 8.56
N LEU A 157 -0.70 -16.18 8.20
CA LEU A 157 0.32 -17.23 8.19
C LEU A 157 0.52 -17.82 9.59
N LEU A 158 0.59 -16.97 10.62
CA LEU A 158 0.72 -17.42 12.00
C LEU A 158 -0.47 -18.27 12.44
N THR A 159 -1.70 -17.83 12.15
CA THR A 159 -2.91 -18.60 12.44
C THR A 159 -2.87 -19.97 11.75
N SER A 160 -2.53 -20.02 10.46
CA SER A 160 -2.42 -21.28 9.73
C SER A 160 -1.35 -22.21 10.31
N LEU A 161 -0.24 -21.67 10.81
CA LEU A 161 0.81 -22.45 11.44
C LEU A 161 0.36 -23.03 12.79
N LEU A 162 -0.32 -22.23 13.62
CA LEU A 162 -0.86 -22.73 14.87
C LEU A 162 -1.91 -23.82 14.65
N ASP A 163 -2.78 -23.66 13.65
CA ASP A 163 -3.75 -24.70 13.28
C ASP A 163 -3.06 -26.00 12.86
N SER A 164 -1.97 -25.92 12.09
CA SER A 164 -1.17 -27.10 11.73
C SER A 164 -0.46 -27.74 12.93
N ILE A 165 -0.04 -26.98 13.94
CA ILE A 165 0.51 -27.52 15.19
C ILE A 165 -0.59 -28.23 15.99
N ALA A 166 -1.73 -27.55 16.19
CA ALA A 166 -2.88 -28.08 16.93
C ALA A 166 -3.41 -29.38 16.31
N THR A 167 -3.37 -29.49 14.98
CA THR A 167 -3.77 -30.69 14.23
C THR A 167 -2.64 -31.71 14.05
N LYS A 168 -1.48 -31.51 14.69
CA LYS A 168 -0.28 -32.37 14.65
C LYS A 168 0.31 -32.60 13.25
N GLN A 169 0.02 -31.69 12.31
CA GLN A 169 0.63 -31.67 10.97
C GLN A 169 2.05 -31.10 10.98
N LEU A 170 2.38 -30.28 12.00
CA LEU A 170 3.69 -29.72 12.24
C LEU A 170 4.20 -30.09 13.64
N THR A 171 5.50 -30.31 13.78
CA THR A 171 6.11 -30.57 15.09
C THR A 171 6.24 -29.28 15.90
N LYS A 172 6.10 -29.37 17.22
CA LYS A 172 6.19 -28.22 18.14
C LYS A 172 7.47 -27.40 17.96
N VAL A 173 8.62 -28.06 17.84
CA VAL A 173 9.93 -27.42 17.62
C VAL A 173 9.97 -26.59 16.33
N LYS A 174 9.35 -27.07 15.24
CA LYS A 174 9.24 -26.29 14.00
C LYS A 174 8.24 -25.14 14.15
N GLY A 175 7.20 -25.34 14.96
CA GLY A 175 6.26 -24.29 15.34
C GLY A 175 6.94 -23.13 16.06
N GLU A 176 7.69 -23.40 17.13
CA GLU A 176 8.39 -22.40 17.94
C GLU A 176 9.40 -21.57 17.11
N GLN A 177 10.16 -22.22 16.21
CA GLN A 177 11.08 -21.52 15.29
C GLN A 177 10.34 -20.56 14.34
N LEU A 178 9.17 -20.97 13.85
CA LEU A 178 8.37 -20.12 12.95
C LEU A 178 7.65 -19.00 13.71
N ILE A 179 7.36 -19.21 14.98
CA ILE A 179 6.76 -18.21 15.86
C ILE A 179 7.76 -17.09 16.19
N GLU A 180 9.02 -17.40 16.49
CA GLU A 180 10.06 -16.37 16.71
C GLU A 180 10.20 -15.43 15.51
N ILE A 181 10.07 -15.96 14.29
CA ILE A 181 10.12 -15.20 13.04
C ILE A 181 8.91 -14.24 12.91
N VAL A 182 7.80 -14.53 13.58
CA VAL A 182 6.53 -13.79 13.47
C VAL A 182 6.20 -12.96 14.71
N GLY A 183 6.85 -13.21 15.85
CA GLY A 183 6.64 -12.50 17.12
C GLY A 183 6.95 -11.00 17.05
N SER A 184 7.72 -10.54 16.05
CA SER A 184 8.06 -9.13 15.86
C SER A 184 7.02 -8.32 15.07
N ILE A 185 5.79 -8.82 14.87
CA ILE A 185 4.75 -8.09 14.10
C ILE A 185 4.42 -6.71 14.69
N PRO A 186 4.12 -6.57 16.00
CA PRO A 186 3.77 -5.26 16.56
C PRO A 186 4.89 -4.24 16.40
N ASP A 187 6.13 -4.64 16.68
CA ASP A 187 7.31 -3.78 16.55
C ASP A 187 7.58 -3.38 15.10
N PHE A 188 7.45 -4.33 14.17
CA PHE A 188 7.51 -4.05 12.74
C PHE A 188 6.47 -3.00 12.35
N TYR A 189 5.19 -3.23 12.68
CA TYR A 189 4.10 -2.31 12.34
C TYR A 189 4.35 -0.91 12.92
N ASN A 190 4.64 -0.84 14.22
CA ASN A 190 4.86 0.42 14.92
C ASN A 190 6.02 1.20 14.28
N ARG A 191 7.15 0.54 14.00
CA ARG A 191 8.31 1.17 13.35
C ARG A 191 7.97 1.67 11.95
N GLU A 192 7.34 0.85 11.12
CA GLU A 192 6.97 1.24 9.76
C GLU A 192 5.97 2.40 9.75
N MET A 193 5.03 2.44 10.71
CA MET A 193 4.08 3.54 10.90
C MET A 193 4.70 4.81 11.50
N GLN A 194 5.95 4.78 11.97
CA GLN A 194 6.71 5.97 12.37
C GLN A 194 7.46 6.64 11.21
N LYS A 195 7.48 6.07 10.00
CA LYS A 195 8.08 6.77 8.85
C LYS A 195 7.32 8.07 8.57
N ARG A 196 8.08 9.15 8.33
CA ARG A 196 7.52 10.51 8.13
C ARG A 196 8.01 11.20 6.87
N VAL A 197 9.18 10.85 6.33
CA VAL A 197 9.74 11.51 5.15
C VAL A 197 9.32 10.73 3.91
N PHE A 198 8.57 11.38 3.04
CA PHE A 198 8.06 10.85 1.78
C PHE A 198 8.26 11.87 0.66
N GLY A 199 8.02 11.46 -0.57
CA GLY A 199 8.17 12.30 -1.75
C GLY A 199 9.57 12.24 -2.36
N TYR A 200 9.60 12.47 -3.67
CA TYR A 200 10.81 12.55 -4.46
C TYR A 200 10.59 13.50 -5.63
N GLN A 201 11.68 13.88 -6.28
CA GLN A 201 11.64 14.53 -7.59
C GLN A 201 12.62 13.86 -8.54
N MET A 202 12.49 14.16 -9.83
CA MET A 202 13.46 13.73 -10.82
C MET A 202 14.67 14.68 -10.83
N VAL A 203 15.88 14.13 -10.78
CA VAL A 203 17.12 14.88 -11.02
C VAL A 203 17.83 14.19 -12.18
N GLY A 204 17.65 14.73 -13.39
CA GLY A 204 17.94 13.99 -14.62
C GLY A 204 16.94 12.84 -14.77
N SER A 205 17.43 11.61 -14.96
CA SER A 205 16.61 10.39 -15.05
C SER A 205 16.44 9.65 -13.72
N ALA A 206 17.00 10.15 -12.62
CA ALA A 206 16.96 9.48 -11.32
C ALA A 206 15.90 10.09 -10.39
N GLN A 207 15.13 9.24 -9.74
CA GLN A 207 14.27 9.65 -8.61
C GLN A 207 15.15 9.90 -7.38
N VAL A 208 15.08 11.12 -6.83
CA VAL A 208 15.81 11.50 -5.62
C VAL A 208 14.81 11.90 -4.54
N GLY A 209 14.76 11.11 -3.48
CA GLY A 209 13.85 11.36 -2.35
C GLY A 209 14.21 12.60 -1.54
N VAL A 210 13.20 13.15 -0.87
CA VAL A 210 13.38 14.17 0.17
C VAL A 210 14.18 13.58 1.33
N ALA A 211 15.06 14.39 1.93
CA ALA A 211 15.95 13.97 3.02
C ALA A 211 15.46 14.39 4.40
N ASN A 212 14.93 15.62 4.52
CA ASN A 212 14.85 16.31 5.81
C ASN A 212 13.48 16.91 6.12
N GLN A 213 12.50 16.78 5.23
CA GLN A 213 11.16 17.31 5.44
C GLN A 213 10.16 16.17 5.63
N PRO A 214 9.57 16.04 6.83
CA PRO A 214 8.40 15.19 7.06
C PRO A 214 7.22 15.58 6.16
N ILE A 215 6.32 14.64 5.90
CA ILE A 215 5.04 14.92 5.28
C ILE A 215 4.31 16.02 6.08
N PRO A 216 3.91 17.14 5.44
CA PRO A 216 3.19 18.22 6.10
C PRO A 216 1.93 17.71 6.81
N GLN A 217 1.68 18.22 8.01
CA GLN A 217 0.63 17.69 8.89
C GLN A 217 -0.77 17.72 8.24
N GLN A 218 -1.09 18.78 7.50
CA GLN A 218 -2.39 18.89 6.82
C GLN A 218 -2.53 17.86 5.70
N LEU A 219 -1.47 17.64 4.92
CA LEU A 219 -1.44 16.62 3.87
C LEU A 219 -1.53 15.22 4.48
N GLN A 220 -0.81 14.97 5.57
CA GLN A 220 -0.91 13.71 6.30
C GLN A 220 -2.34 13.46 6.81
N ALA A 221 -2.98 14.47 7.43
CA ALA A 221 -4.34 14.36 7.94
C ALA A 221 -5.36 14.12 6.81
N TYR A 222 -5.16 14.73 5.65
CA TYR A 222 -5.96 14.46 4.45
C TYR A 222 -5.79 13.01 3.98
N CYS A 223 -4.55 12.53 3.86
CA CYS A 223 -4.27 11.15 3.50
C CYS A 223 -4.88 10.16 4.51
N ASP A 224 -4.70 10.39 5.81
CA ASP A 224 -5.25 9.53 6.86
C ASP A 224 -6.78 9.52 6.87
N GLY A 225 -7.40 10.70 6.77
CA GLY A 225 -8.84 10.86 6.92
C GLY A 225 -9.65 10.53 5.68
N ILE A 226 -9.23 11.04 4.53
CA ILE A 226 -9.98 10.97 3.27
C ILE A 226 -9.58 9.73 2.47
N ILE A 227 -8.28 9.55 2.23
CA ILE A 227 -7.79 8.47 1.35
C ILE A 227 -7.74 7.13 2.10
N LEU A 228 -7.15 7.10 3.30
CA LEU A 228 -7.01 5.91 4.14
C LEU A 228 -8.21 5.67 5.06
N GLU A 229 -9.26 6.48 4.94
CA GLU A 229 -10.56 6.32 5.63
C GLU A 229 -10.45 6.21 7.16
N ASN A 230 -9.39 6.73 7.77
CA ASN A 230 -9.01 6.52 9.17
C ASN A 230 -8.89 5.04 9.58
N LYS A 231 -8.76 4.09 8.63
CA LYS A 231 -8.71 2.66 8.93
C LYS A 231 -7.33 2.18 9.39
N ILE A 232 -6.26 2.83 8.93
CA ILE A 232 -4.87 2.49 9.29
C ILE A 232 -4.42 3.36 10.46
N LYS A 233 -4.04 2.76 11.59
CA LYS A 233 -3.63 3.48 12.81
C LYS A 233 -2.11 3.58 12.94
N ASN A 234 -1.63 4.51 13.76
CA ASN A 234 -0.19 4.69 14.01
C ASN A 234 0.43 3.63 14.94
N SER A 235 -0.42 2.86 15.64
CA SER A 235 0.01 1.87 16.60
C SER A 235 -0.74 0.56 16.37
N PHE A 236 -0.02 -0.55 16.45
CA PHE A 236 -0.56 -1.90 16.31
C PHE A 236 -1.70 -2.15 17.31
N ASN A 237 -1.56 -1.68 18.55
CA ASN A 237 -2.54 -1.88 19.61
C ASN A 237 -3.87 -1.14 19.34
N LEU A 238 -3.87 -0.16 18.43
CA LEU A 238 -5.08 0.54 18.00
C LEU A 238 -5.76 -0.14 16.80
N MET A 239 -5.10 -1.13 16.18
CA MET A 239 -5.65 -1.94 15.10
C MET A 239 -6.47 -3.10 15.67
N LYS A 240 -7.74 -2.82 16.01
CA LYS A 240 -8.66 -3.80 16.63
C LYS A 240 -8.72 -5.14 15.89
N MET A 241 -8.69 -5.09 14.55
CA MET A 241 -8.71 -6.29 13.70
C MET A 241 -7.53 -7.24 13.97
N PHE A 242 -6.40 -6.71 14.44
CA PHE A 242 -5.24 -7.52 14.79
C PHE A 242 -5.28 -8.00 16.23
N GLY A 243 -5.85 -7.23 17.17
CA GLY A 243 -5.97 -7.65 18.57
C GLY A 243 -6.72 -8.97 18.74
N PHE A 244 -7.86 -9.13 18.05
CA PHE A 244 -8.64 -10.37 18.11
C PHE A 244 -7.90 -11.59 17.56
N SER A 245 -7.07 -11.40 16.55
CA SER A 245 -6.30 -12.49 15.95
C SER A 245 -5.00 -12.73 16.69
N TYR A 246 -4.32 -11.71 17.20
CA TYR A 246 -2.96 -11.80 17.74
C TYR A 246 -2.89 -12.16 19.22
N GLU A 247 -3.81 -11.66 20.07
CA GLU A 247 -3.79 -11.97 21.51
C GLU A 247 -4.00 -13.46 21.83
N PRO A 248 -4.91 -14.19 21.17
CA PRO A 248 -5.01 -15.64 21.36
C PRO A 248 -3.75 -16.37 20.88
N LEU A 249 -3.12 -15.91 19.79
CA LEU A 249 -1.87 -16.47 19.28
C LEU A 249 -0.79 -16.27 20.35
N GLN A 250 -0.58 -15.05 20.83
CA GLN A 250 0.43 -14.73 21.85
C GLN A 250 0.23 -15.58 23.13
N ARG A 251 -1.00 -15.73 23.62
CA ARG A 251 -1.28 -16.59 24.78
C ARG A 251 -0.96 -18.06 24.53
N HIS A 252 -1.19 -18.56 23.32
CA HIS A 252 -0.80 -19.92 22.97
C HIS A 252 0.72 -20.12 23.06
N LEU A 253 1.49 -19.09 22.69
CA LEU A 253 2.95 -19.08 22.80
C LEU A 253 3.42 -19.06 24.26
N ASP A 254 2.86 -18.15 25.05
CA ASP A 254 3.29 -17.91 26.44
C ASP A 254 2.98 -19.11 27.36
N CYS A 255 1.94 -19.88 27.04
CA CYS A 255 1.52 -21.05 27.83
C CYS A 255 2.35 -22.33 27.58
N GLY A 256 3.30 -22.33 26.63
CA GLY A 256 4.26 -23.42 26.44
C GLY A 256 3.67 -24.81 26.14
N VAL A 257 2.44 -24.89 25.61
CA VAL A 257 1.72 -26.16 25.36
C VAL A 257 2.29 -26.90 24.14
#